data_AF-A0A3D5R7R1-F1
#
_entry.id   AF-A0A3D5R7R1-F1
#
_cell.length_a   1.000
_cell.length_b   1.000
_cell.length_c   1.000
_cell.angle_alpha   90.00
_cell.angle_beta   90.00
_cell.angle_gamma   90.00
#
_symmetry.space_group_name_H-M   'P 1'
#
loop_
_entity.id
_entity.type
_entity.pdbx_description
1 polymer ?
#
loop_
_entity_poly.entity_id
_entity_poly.type
_entity_poly.pdbx_seq_one_letter_code
_entity_poly.pdbx_strand_id
1 'polypeptide(L)'
;MVPKLADKGKYIASESTMYRVLREEKMNTSRSRTNTPVKRTPPTHVATAPNQVWTWDITWLNAFIKGQYYKLYLIVDMFSRLIVAHEVWEEETAKHAEYLVRKATLSQGIAGRPLVLHSDNGSPMKAATFQTTLEKLGVQSSFSRPRVSNDNPYSEALFKTMKYRPQYPFKGFKTLEEARSWVNEFVKWYNTDHFHSGINFISPYQRHYGLDKQIMENRIKTYEEAKAKHPERWTKNIRDWSLPEYVALNPISEEELENIIKGKVSKPN
;
A
#
# COMPACT_ATOMS: atom_id res chain seq x y z
N MET A 1 23.12 -13.27 32.19
CA MET A 1 23.54 -13.94 33.45
C MET A 1 24.08 -15.34 33.17
N VAL A 2 23.46 -16.11 32.27
CA VAL A 2 23.91 -17.46 31.87
C VAL A 2 25.29 -17.49 31.19
N PRO A 3 25.64 -16.58 30.26
CA PRO A 3 26.98 -16.62 29.64
C PRO A 3 28.11 -16.44 30.66
N LYS A 4 27.94 -15.50 31.60
CA LYS A 4 28.93 -15.23 32.67
C LYS A 4 29.13 -16.38 33.66
N LEU A 5 28.17 -17.30 33.78
CA LEU A 5 28.30 -18.51 34.62
C LEU A 5 28.96 -19.64 33.83
N ALA A 6 28.64 -19.76 32.53
CA ALA A 6 29.31 -20.65 31.61
C ALA A 6 30.81 -20.31 31.49
N ASP A 7 31.17 -19.03 31.43
CA ASP A 7 32.57 -18.55 31.44
C ASP A 7 33.34 -18.95 32.72
N LYS A 8 32.61 -19.28 33.80
CA LYS A 8 33.16 -19.75 35.08
C LYS A 8 33.02 -21.26 35.28
N GLY A 9 32.64 -22.00 34.23
CA GLY A 9 32.46 -23.46 34.26
C GLY A 9 31.27 -23.93 35.08
N LYS A 10 30.28 -23.07 35.36
CA LYS A 10 29.10 -23.40 36.17
C LYS A 10 27.84 -23.40 35.33
N TYR A 11 27.12 -24.52 35.31
CA TYR A 11 25.83 -24.65 34.64
C TYR A 11 24.72 -24.89 35.67
N ILE A 12 23.73 -23.99 35.71
CA ILE A 12 22.59 -24.07 36.64
C ILE A 12 21.34 -24.56 35.90
N ALA A 13 21.00 -23.92 34.77
CA ALA A 13 19.89 -24.33 33.90
C ALA A 13 20.06 -23.69 32.51
N SER A 14 19.25 -24.13 31.54
CA SER A 14 19.21 -23.52 30.21
C SER A 14 18.68 -22.08 30.27
N GLU A 15 19.04 -21.24 29.29
CA GLU A 15 18.53 -19.87 29.20
C GLU A 15 16.99 -19.82 29.15
N SER A 16 16.38 -20.75 28.40
CA SER A 16 14.94 -20.89 28.30
C SER A 16 14.28 -21.17 29.66
N THR A 17 14.90 -22.02 30.48
CA THR A 17 14.42 -22.34 31.84
C THR A 17 14.55 -21.13 32.75
N MET A 18 15.67 -20.40 32.68
CA MET A 18 15.88 -19.21 33.48
C MET A 18 14.86 -18.10 33.15
N TYR A 19 14.58 -17.87 31.87
CA TYR A 19 13.57 -16.89 31.43
C TYR A 19 12.14 -17.31 31.76
N ARG A 20 11.86 -18.61 31.86
CA ARG A 20 10.56 -19.13 32.31
C ARG A 20 10.34 -18.83 33.79
N VAL A 21 11.32 -19.15 34.64
CA VAL A 21 11.25 -18.88 36.09
C VAL A 21 11.16 -17.38 36.37
N LEU A 22 11.93 -16.54 35.66
CA LEU A 22 11.85 -15.09 35.80
C LEU A 22 10.47 -14.52 35.39
N ARG A 23 9.77 -15.19 34.46
CA ARG A 23 8.39 -14.84 34.07
C ARG A 23 7.37 -15.27 35.11
N GLU A 24 7.49 -16.49 35.64
CA GLU A 24 6.63 -17.02 36.70
C GLU A 24 6.72 -16.14 37.96
N GLU A 25 7.93 -15.75 38.36
CA GLU A 25 8.17 -14.91 39.54
C GLU A 25 7.98 -13.40 39.30
N LYS A 26 7.48 -12.99 38.12
CA LYS A 26 7.27 -11.58 37.72
C LYS A 26 8.50 -10.67 37.88
N MET A 27 9.70 -11.23 37.87
CA MET A 27 10.96 -10.51 38.03
C MET A 27 11.51 -9.94 36.72
N ASN A 28 10.80 -10.14 35.61
CA ASN A 28 11.16 -9.63 34.29
C ASN A 28 10.60 -8.21 34.03
N THR A 29 10.76 -7.30 35.01
CA THR A 29 10.27 -5.93 34.92
C THR A 29 11.38 -4.95 34.52
N SER A 30 11.05 -4.04 33.60
CA SER A 30 11.94 -2.97 33.14
C SER A 30 12.37 -2.08 34.31
N ARG A 31 13.68 -1.80 34.44
CA ARG A 31 14.23 -0.87 35.44
C ARG A 31 14.02 0.61 35.11
N SER A 32 13.20 0.95 34.10
CA SER A 32 12.94 2.34 33.71
C SER A 32 11.46 2.68 33.83
N ARG A 33 11.15 3.84 34.43
CA ARG A 33 9.87 4.53 34.27
C ARG A 33 9.76 5.03 32.83
N THR A 34 9.47 4.11 31.90
CA THR A 34 8.99 4.46 30.57
C THR A 34 7.47 4.43 30.61
N ASN A 35 6.83 5.54 30.24
CA ASN A 35 5.38 5.61 30.12
C ASN A 35 4.88 4.44 29.28
N THR A 36 3.81 3.78 29.72
CA THR A 36 3.17 2.72 28.95
C THR A 36 2.80 3.30 27.58
N PRO A 37 3.23 2.68 26.46
CA PRO A 37 2.87 3.17 25.14
C PRO A 37 1.35 3.24 25.03
N VAL A 38 0.79 4.44 24.87
CA VAL A 38 -0.63 4.61 24.58
C VAL A 38 -0.85 4.02 23.19
N LYS A 39 -1.44 2.82 23.12
CA LYS A 39 -1.92 2.24 21.86
C LYS A 39 -3.12 3.08 21.39
N ARG A 40 -2.85 4.18 20.70
CA ARG A 40 -3.88 4.89 19.94
C ARG A 40 -4.22 4.02 18.72
N THR A 41 -5.48 3.60 18.62
CA THR A 41 -6.03 2.92 17.44
C THR A 41 -5.67 3.74 16.20
N PRO A 42 -5.03 3.14 15.19
CA PRO A 42 -4.61 3.88 14.02
C PRO A 42 -5.86 4.40 13.29
N PRO A 43 -5.93 5.69 12.89
CA PRO A 43 -6.97 6.12 11.98
C PRO A 43 -6.79 5.34 10.68
N THR A 44 -7.77 4.49 10.36
CA THR A 44 -7.74 3.69 9.13
C THR A 44 -8.66 4.31 8.11
N HIS A 45 -8.15 4.47 6.89
CA HIS A 45 -8.96 4.86 5.75
C HIS A 45 -9.52 3.63 5.06
N VAL A 46 -10.80 3.69 4.71
CA VAL A 46 -11.52 2.64 3.98
C VAL A 46 -11.98 3.21 2.65
N ALA A 47 -11.70 2.51 1.56
CA ALA A 47 -12.22 2.80 0.23
C ALA A 47 -13.22 1.72 -0.18
N THR A 48 -14.41 2.14 -0.60
CA THR A 48 -15.48 1.27 -1.13
C THR A 48 -15.69 1.46 -2.64
N ALA A 49 -14.98 2.43 -3.22
CA ALA A 49 -15.00 2.74 -4.64
C ALA A 49 -13.67 3.37 -5.06
N PRO A 50 -13.37 3.41 -6.38
CA PRO A 50 -12.23 4.14 -6.90
C PRO A 50 -12.26 5.62 -6.52
N ASN A 51 -11.09 6.23 -6.42
CA ASN A 51 -10.88 7.66 -6.17
C ASN A 51 -11.41 8.17 -4.82
N GLN A 52 -11.47 7.29 -3.81
CA GLN A 52 -11.77 7.68 -2.43
C GLN A 52 -10.53 7.81 -1.55
N VAL A 53 -9.55 6.92 -1.76
CA VAL A 53 -8.30 6.90 -1.01
C VAL A 53 -7.19 6.56 -1.99
N TRP A 54 -6.25 7.49 -2.14
CA TRP A 54 -5.01 7.29 -2.86
C TRP A 54 -3.87 7.12 -1.87
N THR A 55 -2.97 6.20 -2.15
CA THR A 55 -1.67 6.14 -1.50
C THR A 55 -0.62 6.67 -2.46
N TRP A 56 0.35 7.41 -1.97
CA TRP A 56 1.48 7.84 -2.81
C TRP A 56 2.80 7.70 -2.07
N ASP A 57 3.85 7.48 -2.84
CA ASP A 57 5.20 7.31 -2.32
C ASP A 57 6.24 7.60 -3.41
N ILE A 58 7.48 7.79 -2.97
CA ILE A 58 8.63 8.13 -3.81
C ILE A 58 9.67 7.01 -3.66
N THR A 59 10.08 6.43 -4.77
CA THR A 59 11.19 5.47 -4.79
C THR A 59 12.35 5.96 -5.65
N TRP A 60 13.52 5.42 -5.39
CA TRP A 60 14.73 5.77 -6.13
C TRP A 60 14.96 4.77 -7.24
N LEU A 61 15.20 5.29 -8.44
CA LEU A 61 15.66 4.54 -9.60
C LEU A 61 17.16 4.76 -9.76
N ASN A 62 17.92 3.68 -9.95
CA ASN A 62 19.36 3.79 -10.15
C ASN A 62 19.63 4.55 -11.45
N ALA A 63 20.48 5.58 -11.41
CA ALA A 63 21.10 6.10 -12.61
C ALA A 63 22.28 5.21 -13.01
N PHE A 64 22.75 5.35 -14.24
CA PHE A 64 23.91 4.63 -14.76
C PHE A 64 25.20 5.01 -14.00
N ILE A 65 25.30 6.26 -13.56
CA ILE A 65 26.39 6.72 -12.71
C ILE A 65 26.11 6.29 -11.27
N LYS A 66 27.00 5.45 -10.72
CA LYS A 66 26.87 4.93 -9.35
C LYS A 66 26.79 6.07 -8.33
N GLY A 67 25.78 6.01 -7.45
CA GLY A 67 25.52 7.02 -6.44
C GLY A 67 24.60 8.16 -6.90
N GLN A 68 24.24 8.20 -8.18
CA GLN A 68 23.17 9.05 -8.69
C GLN A 68 21.86 8.27 -8.82
N TYR A 69 20.75 8.97 -8.60
CA TYR A 69 19.42 8.36 -8.59
C TYR A 69 18.40 9.32 -9.19
N TYR A 70 17.45 8.78 -9.93
CA TYR A 70 16.21 9.48 -10.27
C TYR A 70 15.14 9.18 -9.22
N LYS A 71 14.22 10.12 -9.03
CA LYS A 71 13.10 10.04 -8.09
C LYS A 71 11.82 9.72 -8.85
N LEU A 72 11.30 8.52 -8.66
CA LEU A 72 10.01 8.10 -9.20
C LEU A 72 8.94 8.36 -8.15
N TYR A 73 8.01 9.23 -8.49
CA TYR A 73 6.81 9.48 -7.72
C TYR A 73 5.66 8.65 -8.30
N LEU A 74 4.91 7.97 -7.43
CA LEU A 74 3.72 7.21 -7.83
C LEU A 74 2.54 7.54 -6.92
N ILE A 75 1.36 7.70 -7.53
CA ILE A 75 0.07 7.74 -6.85
C ILE A 75 -0.73 6.52 -7.28
N VAL A 76 -1.22 5.77 -6.31
CA VAL A 76 -1.97 4.53 -6.47
C VAL A 76 -3.35 4.69 -5.86
N ASP A 77 -4.39 4.34 -6.60
CA ASP A 77 -5.73 4.18 -6.07
C ASP A 77 -5.79 2.91 -5.21
N MET A 78 -6.13 3.07 -3.93
CA MET A 78 -6.13 1.97 -2.98
C MET A 78 -7.17 0.92 -3.34
N PHE A 79 -8.36 1.30 -3.79
CA PHE A 79 -9.44 0.35 -4.04
C PHE A 79 -9.16 -0.57 -5.23
N SER A 80 -8.70 0.01 -6.33
CA SER A 80 -8.50 -0.66 -7.62
C SER A 80 -7.07 -1.12 -7.87
N ARG A 81 -6.10 -0.65 -7.07
CA ARG A 81 -4.65 -0.77 -7.31
C ARG A 81 -4.15 0.04 -8.51
N LEU A 82 -4.99 0.86 -9.14
CA LEU A 82 -4.59 1.59 -10.35
C LEU A 82 -3.50 2.62 -10.02
N ILE A 83 -2.43 2.65 -10.80
CA ILE A 83 -1.51 3.80 -10.79
C ILE A 83 -2.21 4.95 -11.51
N VAL A 84 -2.70 5.94 -10.76
CA VAL A 84 -3.46 7.08 -11.29
C VAL A 84 -2.57 8.19 -11.83
N ALA A 85 -1.34 8.30 -11.30
CA ALA A 85 -0.32 9.18 -11.82
C ALA A 85 1.09 8.74 -11.43
N HIS A 86 2.03 9.12 -12.28
CA HIS A 86 3.46 8.92 -12.06
C HIS A 86 4.27 10.02 -12.72
N GLU A 87 5.44 10.30 -12.15
CA GLU A 87 6.46 11.19 -12.73
C GLU A 87 7.86 10.79 -12.27
N VAL A 88 8.87 11.10 -13.10
CA VAL A 88 10.28 10.90 -12.77
C VAL A 88 11.04 12.22 -12.87
N TRP A 89 11.78 12.54 -11.81
CA TRP A 89 12.58 13.76 -11.67
C TRP A 89 13.99 13.44 -11.14
N GLU A 90 14.92 14.37 -11.29
CA GLU A 90 16.28 14.24 -10.73
C GLU A 90 16.29 14.53 -9.22
N GLU A 91 15.40 15.42 -8.78
CA GLU A 91 15.36 15.91 -7.42
C GLU A 91 14.00 15.67 -6.77
N GLU A 92 14.00 15.69 -5.43
CA GLU A 92 12.80 15.51 -4.63
C GLU A 92 12.29 16.87 -4.14
N THR A 93 11.23 17.40 -4.75
CA THR A 93 10.68 18.74 -4.41
C THR A 93 9.18 18.74 -4.18
N ALA A 94 8.69 19.69 -3.36
CA ALA A 94 7.26 19.89 -3.13
C ALA A 94 6.51 20.28 -4.41
N LYS A 95 7.16 21.00 -5.34
CA LYS A 95 6.58 21.42 -6.63
C LYS A 95 6.28 20.20 -7.52
N HIS A 96 7.14 19.18 -7.50
CA HIS A 96 6.89 17.94 -8.24
C HIS A 96 5.74 17.15 -7.64
N ALA A 97 5.64 17.07 -6.32
CA ALA A 97 4.51 16.45 -5.64
C ALA A 97 3.18 17.17 -5.98
N GLU A 98 3.19 18.50 -5.92
CA GLU A 98 2.04 19.34 -6.30
C GLU A 98 1.59 19.08 -7.75
N TYR A 99 2.54 19.11 -8.68
CA TYR A 99 2.29 18.84 -10.09
C TYR A 99 1.68 17.45 -10.30
N LEU A 100 2.22 16.43 -9.64
CA LEU A 100 1.74 15.07 -9.74
C LEU A 100 0.29 14.92 -9.25
N VAL A 101 -0.05 15.50 -8.09
CA VAL A 101 -1.41 15.45 -7.55
C VAL A 101 -2.39 16.20 -8.46
N ARG A 102 -1.99 17.36 -9.01
CA ARG A 102 -2.79 18.09 -10.01
C ARG A 102 -3.01 17.25 -11.26
N LYS A 103 -1.96 16.62 -11.79
CA LYS A 103 -2.04 15.71 -12.95
C LYS A 103 -3.02 14.57 -12.68
N ALA A 104 -2.94 13.93 -11.51
CA ALA A 104 -3.82 12.84 -11.10
C ALA A 104 -5.29 13.27 -10.96
N THR A 105 -5.55 14.36 -10.25
CA THR A 105 -6.91 14.86 -10.03
C THR A 105 -7.61 15.28 -11.32
N LEU A 106 -6.85 15.89 -12.24
CA LEU A 106 -7.35 16.24 -13.58
C LEU A 106 -7.59 14.99 -14.44
N SER A 107 -6.63 14.05 -14.50
CA SER A 107 -6.77 12.85 -15.33
C SER A 107 -7.93 11.95 -14.88
N GLN A 108 -8.22 11.94 -13.58
CA GLN A 108 -9.33 11.18 -13.00
C GLN A 108 -10.66 11.96 -12.99
N GLY A 109 -10.66 13.25 -13.35
CA GLY A 109 -11.88 14.07 -13.38
C GLY A 109 -12.53 14.24 -12.00
N ILE A 110 -11.72 14.30 -10.94
CA ILE A 110 -12.19 14.35 -9.54
C ILE A 110 -11.89 15.66 -8.83
N ALA A 111 -11.47 16.70 -9.54
CA ALA A 111 -11.21 18.01 -8.95
C ALA A 111 -12.43 18.49 -8.14
N GLY A 112 -12.21 18.87 -6.87
CA GLY A 112 -13.27 19.30 -5.96
C GLY A 112 -14.08 18.17 -5.31
N ARG A 113 -13.76 16.89 -5.58
CA ARG A 113 -14.36 15.75 -4.87
C ARG A 113 -13.54 15.39 -3.63
N PRO A 114 -14.16 14.98 -2.52
CA PRO A 114 -13.43 14.49 -1.36
C PRO A 114 -12.57 13.28 -1.71
N LEU A 115 -11.26 13.42 -1.52
CA LEU A 115 -10.28 12.36 -1.71
C LEU A 115 -9.32 12.37 -0.53
N VAL A 116 -9.01 11.19 0.01
CA VAL A 116 -7.90 11.04 0.95
C VAL A 116 -6.62 10.75 0.20
N LEU A 117 -5.59 11.58 0.38
CA LEU A 117 -4.24 11.29 -0.10
C LEU A 117 -3.37 10.87 1.07
N HIS A 118 -3.11 9.56 1.17
CA HIS A 118 -2.33 8.93 2.23
C HIS A 118 -0.87 8.73 1.83
N SER A 119 0.02 8.94 2.78
CA SER A 119 1.44 9.07 2.48
C SER A 119 2.34 8.87 3.69
N ASP A 120 3.53 8.32 3.47
CA ASP A 120 4.53 8.13 4.53
C ASP A 120 5.35 9.39 4.80
N ASN A 121 5.88 9.57 6.01
CA ASN A 121 6.42 10.85 6.52
C ASN A 121 7.69 11.44 5.83
N GLY A 122 7.75 11.50 4.51
CA GLY A 122 8.81 12.16 3.74
C GLY A 122 8.85 13.68 3.93
N SER A 123 10.03 14.26 3.72
CA SER A 123 10.31 15.71 3.87
C SER A 123 9.48 16.62 2.94
N PRO A 124 9.30 16.32 1.63
CA PRO A 124 8.55 17.19 0.71
C PRO A 124 7.07 17.33 1.08
N MET A 125 6.57 16.37 1.83
CA MET A 125 5.16 16.12 2.11
C MET A 125 4.68 17.01 3.25
N LYS A 126 5.62 17.57 4.01
CA LYS A 126 5.39 18.53 5.09
C LYS A 126 5.51 19.98 4.65
N ALA A 127 5.82 20.25 3.38
CA ALA A 127 5.94 21.60 2.87
C ALA A 127 4.58 22.32 2.91
N ALA A 128 4.53 23.53 3.50
CA ALA A 128 3.30 24.29 3.64
C ALA A 128 2.62 24.59 2.29
N THR A 129 3.40 24.86 1.24
CA THR A 129 2.90 25.10 -0.12
C THR A 129 2.19 23.89 -0.72
N PHE A 130 2.64 22.67 -0.38
CA PHE A 130 1.99 21.44 -0.80
C PHE A 130 0.63 21.28 -0.11
N GLN A 131 0.54 21.52 1.21
CA GLN A 131 -0.72 21.47 1.96
C GLN A 131 -1.78 22.41 1.38
N THR A 132 -1.41 23.67 1.14
CA THR A 132 -2.32 24.66 0.54
C THR A 132 -2.83 24.22 -0.82
N THR A 133 -2.02 23.51 -1.60
CA THR A 133 -2.48 23.00 -2.91
C THR A 133 -3.43 21.82 -2.76
N LEU A 134 -3.18 20.91 -1.81
CA LEU A 134 -4.11 19.81 -1.53
C LEU A 134 -5.49 20.36 -1.10
N GLU A 135 -5.51 21.34 -0.21
CA GLU A 135 -6.73 22.03 0.22
C GLU A 135 -7.49 22.63 -0.97
N LYS A 136 -6.80 23.35 -1.86
CA LYS A 136 -7.41 23.94 -3.08
C LYS A 136 -7.98 22.91 -4.04
N LEU A 137 -7.44 21.69 -4.07
CA LEU A 137 -7.92 20.60 -4.93
C LEU A 137 -9.07 19.80 -4.29
N GLY A 138 -9.46 20.11 -3.05
CA GLY A 138 -10.43 19.32 -2.29
C GLY A 138 -9.86 17.99 -1.78
N VAL A 139 -8.53 17.85 -1.79
CA VAL A 139 -7.84 16.63 -1.36
C VAL A 139 -7.52 16.76 0.13
N GLN A 140 -8.11 15.88 0.93
CA GLN A 140 -7.78 15.76 2.33
C GLN A 140 -6.47 14.98 2.47
N SER A 141 -5.41 15.66 2.91
CA SER A 141 -4.14 15.01 3.23
C SER A 141 -4.27 14.16 4.50
N SER A 142 -3.96 12.87 4.43
CA SER A 142 -3.72 12.05 5.61
C SER A 142 -2.23 11.70 5.67
N PHE A 143 -1.55 12.17 6.72
CA PHE A 143 -0.16 11.79 6.96
C PHE A 143 -0.10 10.60 7.90
N SER A 144 0.79 9.66 7.59
CA SER A 144 1.18 8.62 8.53
C SER A 144 1.83 9.24 9.79
N ARG A 145 2.04 8.48 10.87
CA ARG A 145 2.64 9.04 12.11
C ARG A 145 4.17 8.94 12.10
N PRO A 146 4.90 9.90 12.70
CA PRO A 146 6.36 9.77 12.84
C PRO A 146 6.71 8.48 13.61
N ARG A 147 7.60 7.66 13.04
CA ARG A 147 8.13 6.39 13.59
C ARG A 147 7.23 5.15 13.48
N VAL A 148 6.47 4.99 12.40
CA VAL A 148 5.86 3.69 12.03
C VAL A 148 6.36 3.29 10.64
N SER A 149 6.98 2.12 10.54
CA SER A 149 7.74 1.66 9.36
C SER A 149 6.90 0.99 8.27
N ASN A 150 5.57 1.01 8.35
CA ASN A 150 4.72 0.10 7.56
C ASN A 150 3.35 0.72 7.18
N ASP A 151 3.28 2.05 7.06
CA ASP A 151 2.02 2.79 6.91
C ASP A 151 1.56 2.91 5.44
N ASN A 152 2.29 2.36 4.45
CA ASN A 152 1.91 2.37 3.02
C ASN A 152 2.09 1.02 2.28
N PRO A 153 1.38 -0.04 2.70
CA PRO A 153 1.58 -1.39 2.16
C PRO A 153 1.29 -1.52 0.65
N TYR A 154 0.45 -0.65 0.10
CA TYR A 154 0.05 -0.71 -1.31
C TYR A 154 1.12 -0.15 -2.25
N SER A 155 1.74 0.98 -1.88
CA SER A 155 2.84 1.55 -2.66
C SER A 155 4.08 0.65 -2.55
N GLU A 156 4.35 0.08 -1.37
CA GLU A 156 5.43 -0.89 -1.17
C GLU A 156 5.27 -2.15 -2.04
N ALA A 157 4.07 -2.74 -2.03
CA ALA A 157 3.77 -3.90 -2.86
C ALA A 157 3.94 -3.59 -4.36
N LEU A 158 3.52 -2.40 -4.80
CA LEU A 158 3.74 -1.93 -6.16
C LEU A 158 5.22 -1.83 -6.51
N PHE A 159 6.03 -1.19 -5.65
CA PHE A 159 7.47 -1.08 -5.91
C PHE A 159 8.18 -2.44 -5.92
N LYS A 160 7.72 -3.38 -5.09
CA LYS A 160 8.19 -4.76 -5.15
C LYS A 160 7.87 -5.38 -6.51
N THR A 161 6.63 -5.27 -6.98
CA THR A 161 6.24 -5.76 -8.31
C THR A 161 7.10 -5.13 -9.41
N MET A 162 7.36 -3.82 -9.34
CA MET A 162 8.22 -3.11 -10.28
C MET A 162 9.65 -3.65 -10.32
N LYS A 163 10.28 -3.78 -9.15
CA LYS A 163 11.70 -4.18 -9.02
C LYS A 163 11.95 -5.65 -9.31
N TYR A 164 10.94 -6.51 -9.16
CA TYR A 164 11.08 -7.96 -9.42
C TYR A 164 10.84 -8.34 -10.89
N ARG A 165 10.49 -7.38 -11.76
CA ARG A 165 10.31 -7.68 -13.19
C ARG A 165 11.66 -7.96 -13.86
N PRO A 166 11.73 -8.96 -14.76
CA PRO A 166 12.95 -9.24 -15.53
C PRO A 166 13.45 -8.04 -16.34
N GLN A 167 12.55 -7.17 -16.80
CA GLN A 167 12.88 -5.97 -17.58
C GLN A 167 13.35 -4.79 -16.71
N TYR A 168 13.41 -4.93 -15.38
CA TYR A 168 13.89 -3.86 -14.51
C TYR A 168 15.39 -3.60 -14.75
N PRO A 169 15.81 -2.36 -15.04
CA PRO A 169 17.19 -2.07 -15.41
C PRO A 169 18.06 -1.94 -14.16
N PHE A 170 18.51 -3.08 -13.63
CA PHE A 170 19.37 -3.13 -12.44
C PHE A 170 20.71 -2.41 -12.60
N LYS A 171 21.20 -2.27 -13.84
CA LYS A 171 22.41 -1.49 -14.17
C LYS A 171 22.18 0.04 -14.15
N GLY A 172 20.94 0.48 -13.94
CA GLY A 172 20.53 1.87 -13.93
C GLY A 172 20.20 2.43 -15.31
N PHE A 173 19.56 3.59 -15.31
CA PHE A 173 19.15 4.34 -16.50
C PHE A 173 20.23 5.33 -16.93
N LYS A 174 20.52 5.45 -18.23
CA LYS A 174 21.57 6.37 -18.70
C LYS A 174 21.13 7.83 -18.66
N THR A 175 19.84 8.06 -18.91
CA THR A 175 19.24 9.39 -18.94
C THR A 175 17.91 9.42 -18.19
N LEU A 176 17.46 10.62 -17.84
CA LEU A 176 16.15 10.83 -17.23
C LEU A 176 15.03 10.40 -18.19
N GLU A 177 15.19 10.64 -19.49
CA GLU A 177 14.25 10.27 -20.54
C GLU A 177 14.10 8.75 -20.68
N GLU A 178 15.20 8.00 -20.59
CA GLU A 178 15.15 6.53 -20.56
C GLU A 178 14.36 6.03 -19.33
N ALA A 179 14.60 6.64 -18.15
CA ALA A 179 13.86 6.30 -16.94
C ALA A 179 12.35 6.59 -17.11
N ARG A 180 12.00 7.76 -17.65
CA ARG A 180 10.60 8.14 -17.93
C ARG A 180 9.94 7.18 -18.91
N SER A 181 10.61 6.83 -20.01
CA SER A 181 10.09 5.91 -21.02
C SER A 181 9.81 4.54 -20.41
N TRP A 182 10.77 3.99 -19.67
CA TRP A 182 10.60 2.68 -19.03
C TRP A 182 9.48 2.69 -17.98
N VAL A 183 9.39 3.76 -17.16
CA VAL A 183 8.31 3.88 -16.17
C VAL A 183 6.95 3.99 -16.88
N ASN A 184 6.84 4.73 -17.99
CA ASN A 184 5.60 4.80 -18.76
C ASN A 184 5.16 3.39 -19.24
N GLU A 185 6.09 2.61 -19.77
CA GLU A 185 5.82 1.23 -20.20
C GLU A 185 5.45 0.32 -19.03
N PHE A 186 6.13 0.46 -17.89
CA PHE A 186 5.79 -0.25 -16.65
C PHE A 186 4.37 0.08 -16.20
N VAL A 187 4.01 1.35 -16.11
CA VAL A 187 2.70 1.80 -15.64
C VAL A 187 1.60 1.34 -16.58
N LYS A 188 1.81 1.43 -17.90
CA LYS A 188 0.86 0.91 -18.88
C LYS A 188 0.59 -0.57 -18.62
N TRP A 189 1.64 -1.40 -18.64
CA TRP A 189 1.53 -2.83 -18.39
C TRP A 189 0.89 -3.14 -17.03
N TYR A 190 1.29 -2.43 -15.97
CA TYR A 190 0.79 -2.68 -14.62
C TYR A 190 -0.71 -2.40 -14.55
N ASN A 191 -1.17 -1.31 -15.17
CA ASN A 191 -2.57 -0.94 -15.15
C ASN A 191 -3.43 -1.87 -16.04
N THR A 192 -2.95 -2.29 -17.22
CA THR A 192 -3.79 -3.00 -18.20
C THR A 192 -3.60 -4.50 -18.26
N ASP A 193 -2.41 -5.02 -17.97
CA ASP A 193 -2.04 -6.41 -18.23
C ASP A 193 -1.70 -7.20 -16.95
N HIS A 194 -1.31 -6.52 -15.87
CA HIS A 194 -0.97 -7.18 -14.62
C HIS A 194 -2.22 -7.61 -13.84
N PHE A 195 -2.44 -8.92 -13.72
CA PHE A 195 -3.52 -9.47 -12.90
C PHE A 195 -3.14 -9.49 -11.41
N HIS A 196 -3.83 -8.69 -10.61
CA HIS A 196 -3.46 -8.49 -9.22
C HIS A 196 -4.22 -9.45 -8.31
N SER A 197 -3.49 -10.29 -7.55
CA SER A 197 -4.09 -11.33 -6.70
C SER A 197 -5.01 -10.79 -5.62
N GLY A 198 -4.65 -9.65 -5.01
CA GLY A 198 -5.46 -8.96 -3.99
C GLY A 198 -6.81 -8.41 -4.47
N ILE A 199 -7.10 -8.47 -5.78
CA ILE A 199 -8.40 -8.14 -6.37
C ILE A 199 -8.84 -9.28 -7.32
N ASN A 200 -8.59 -10.51 -6.90
CA ASN A 200 -8.97 -11.74 -7.60
C ASN A 200 -8.56 -11.78 -9.08
N PHE A 201 -7.32 -11.38 -9.35
CA PHE A 201 -6.71 -11.45 -10.69
C PHE A 201 -7.50 -10.65 -11.73
N ILE A 202 -8.00 -9.49 -11.35
CA ILE A 202 -8.46 -8.43 -12.27
C ILE A 202 -7.31 -7.45 -12.49
N SER A 203 -7.24 -6.84 -13.67
CA SER A 203 -6.28 -5.76 -13.90
C SER A 203 -6.71 -4.50 -13.15
N PRO A 204 -5.77 -3.67 -12.65
CA PRO A 204 -6.13 -2.44 -11.96
C PRO A 204 -7.08 -1.54 -12.75
N TYR A 205 -6.88 -1.44 -14.07
CA TYR A 205 -7.76 -0.67 -14.97
C TYR A 205 -9.20 -1.22 -14.98
N GLN A 206 -9.37 -2.53 -15.13
CA GLN A 206 -10.69 -3.15 -15.15
C GLN A 206 -11.45 -2.92 -13.84
N ARG A 207 -10.76 -3.03 -12.69
CA ARG A 207 -11.37 -2.76 -11.38
C ARG A 207 -11.70 -1.27 -11.20
N HIS A 208 -10.84 -0.38 -11.68
CA HIS A 208 -11.03 1.06 -11.54
C HIS A 208 -12.24 1.57 -12.33
N TYR A 209 -12.46 1.06 -13.55
CA TYR A 209 -13.53 1.51 -14.44
C TYR A 209 -14.76 0.60 -14.42
N GLY A 210 -14.86 -0.33 -13.47
CA GLY A 210 -16.05 -1.17 -13.27
C GLY A 210 -16.30 -2.23 -14.36
N LEU A 211 -15.26 -2.59 -15.13
CA LEU A 211 -15.32 -3.66 -16.14
C LEU A 211 -15.23 -5.06 -15.53
N ASP A 212 -14.87 -5.12 -14.25
CA ASP A 212 -14.66 -6.31 -13.45
C ASP A 212 -15.92 -7.15 -13.23
N LYS A 213 -17.10 -6.53 -13.11
CA LYS A 213 -18.37 -7.23 -12.87
C LYS A 213 -18.64 -8.30 -13.93
N GLN A 214 -18.66 -7.89 -15.20
CA GLN A 214 -18.90 -8.79 -16.33
C GLN A 214 -17.82 -9.89 -16.41
N ILE A 215 -16.57 -9.56 -16.09
CA ILE A 215 -15.46 -10.52 -16.09
C ILE A 215 -15.68 -11.58 -15.01
N MET A 216 -16.10 -11.17 -13.80
CA MET A 216 -16.34 -12.11 -12.70
C MET A 216 -17.54 -12.99 -12.95
N GLU A 217 -18.64 -12.45 -13.48
CA GLU A 217 -19.81 -13.23 -13.90
C GLU A 217 -19.42 -14.32 -14.92
N ASN A 218 -18.63 -13.94 -15.94
CA ASN A 218 -18.15 -14.89 -16.95
C ASN A 218 -17.23 -15.96 -16.34
N ARG A 219 -16.37 -15.60 -15.38
CA ARG A 219 -15.51 -16.57 -14.67
C ARG A 219 -16.33 -17.55 -13.84
N ILE A 220 -17.31 -17.07 -13.09
CA ILE A 220 -18.21 -17.90 -12.29
C ILE A 220 -18.91 -18.90 -13.21
N LYS A 221 -19.58 -18.40 -14.25
CA LYS A 221 -20.27 -19.24 -15.25
C LYS A 221 -19.35 -20.31 -15.86
N THR A 222 -18.13 -19.92 -16.24
CA THR A 222 -17.14 -20.84 -16.82
C THR A 222 -16.78 -21.98 -15.84
N TYR A 223 -16.59 -21.64 -14.57
CA TYR A 223 -16.26 -22.63 -13.53
C TYR A 223 -17.45 -23.54 -13.19
N GLU A 224 -18.67 -23.00 -13.19
CA GLU A 224 -19.90 -23.77 -12.99
C GLU A 224 -20.14 -24.76 -14.14
N GLU A 225 -20.00 -24.31 -15.39
CA GLU A 225 -20.11 -25.18 -16.57
C GLU A 225 -19.04 -26.28 -16.57
N ALA A 226 -17.80 -25.96 -16.19
CA ALA A 226 -16.72 -26.93 -16.07
C ALA A 226 -17.01 -27.97 -14.99
N LYS A 227 -17.50 -27.53 -13.82
CA LYS A 227 -17.90 -28.41 -12.72
C LYS A 227 -19.08 -29.30 -13.10
N ALA A 228 -20.07 -28.76 -13.81
CA ALA A 228 -21.22 -29.54 -14.29
C ALA A 228 -20.81 -30.63 -15.30
N LYS A 229 -19.82 -30.36 -16.15
CA LYS A 229 -19.29 -31.33 -17.13
C LYS A 229 -18.46 -32.45 -16.49
N HIS A 230 -17.71 -32.13 -15.45
CA HIS A 230 -16.73 -33.05 -14.84
C HIS A 230 -16.79 -33.05 -13.30
N PRO A 231 -17.95 -33.34 -12.68
CA PRO A 231 -18.13 -33.18 -11.23
C PRO A 231 -17.09 -33.96 -10.40
N GLU A 232 -16.56 -35.06 -10.92
CA GLU A 232 -15.52 -35.87 -10.30
C GLU A 232 -14.20 -35.13 -10.01
N ARG A 233 -13.92 -34.04 -10.73
CA ARG A 233 -12.72 -33.21 -10.50
C ARG A 233 -12.87 -32.18 -9.37
N TRP A 234 -14.07 -32.05 -8.80
CA TRP A 234 -14.35 -31.07 -7.74
C TRP A 234 -14.75 -31.76 -6.44
N THR A 235 -13.90 -31.62 -5.42
CA THR A 235 -14.21 -32.06 -4.04
C THR A 235 -15.01 -31.03 -3.25
N LYS A 236 -15.07 -29.77 -3.73
CA LYS A 236 -15.71 -28.62 -3.08
C LYS A 236 -16.49 -27.77 -4.10
N ASN A 237 -16.98 -26.61 -3.66
CA ASN A 237 -17.50 -25.58 -4.55
C ASN A 237 -16.43 -25.04 -5.50
N ILE A 238 -16.88 -24.32 -6.53
CA ILE A 238 -15.96 -23.62 -7.43
C ILE A 238 -15.13 -22.59 -6.65
N ARG A 239 -14.04 -22.14 -7.27
CA ARG A 239 -13.22 -21.07 -6.72
C ARG A 239 -14.08 -19.83 -6.47
N ASP A 240 -13.86 -19.18 -5.32
CA ASP A 240 -14.48 -17.90 -5.01
C ASP A 240 -13.87 -16.79 -5.87
N TRP A 241 -14.73 -16.13 -6.65
CA TRP A 241 -14.41 -15.02 -7.55
C TRP A 241 -14.97 -13.68 -7.05
N SER A 242 -15.55 -13.64 -5.84
CA SER A 242 -16.07 -12.41 -5.24
C SER A 242 -14.98 -11.35 -5.10
N LEU A 243 -15.30 -10.09 -5.38
CA LEU A 243 -14.37 -8.99 -5.21
C LEU A 243 -14.56 -8.36 -3.83
N PRO A 244 -13.47 -7.87 -3.20
CA PRO A 244 -13.59 -7.21 -1.91
C PRO A 244 -14.46 -5.95 -2.05
N GLU A 245 -15.53 -5.85 -1.27
CA GLU A 245 -16.44 -4.70 -1.29
C GLU A 245 -15.77 -3.41 -0.81
N TYR A 246 -14.77 -3.57 0.07
CA TYR A 246 -13.98 -2.48 0.59
C TYR A 246 -12.50 -2.87 0.67
N VAL A 247 -11.66 -1.84 0.73
CA VAL A 247 -10.24 -1.98 0.99
C VAL A 247 -9.89 -1.03 2.13
N ALA A 248 -9.21 -1.55 3.15
CA ALA A 248 -8.72 -0.76 4.28
C ALA A 248 -7.21 -0.51 4.16
N LEU A 249 -6.76 0.65 4.60
CA LEU A 249 -5.34 0.99 4.63
C LEU A 249 -4.56 0.12 5.63
N ASN A 250 -5.16 -0.12 6.80
CA ASN A 250 -4.64 -0.97 7.86
C ASN A 250 -5.72 -2.00 8.26
N PRO A 251 -5.37 -3.09 8.97
CA PRO A 251 -6.36 -4.00 9.52
C PRO A 251 -7.34 -3.27 10.46
N ILE A 252 -8.63 -3.53 10.30
CA ILE A 252 -9.73 -2.96 11.10
C ILE A 252 -10.66 -4.06 11.59
N SER A 253 -11.32 -3.83 12.72
CA SER A 253 -12.39 -4.74 13.18
C SER A 253 -13.66 -4.55 12.35
N GLU A 254 -14.52 -5.56 12.33
CA GLU A 254 -15.83 -5.50 11.63
C GLU A 254 -16.71 -4.37 12.18
N GLU A 255 -16.73 -4.17 13.50
CA GLU A 255 -17.48 -3.09 14.15
C GLU A 255 -16.97 -1.70 13.73
N GLU A 256 -15.65 -1.52 13.64
CA GLU A 256 -15.04 -0.25 13.19
C GLU A 256 -15.33 0.00 11.69
N LEU A 257 -15.25 -1.04 10.87
CA LEU A 257 -15.63 -0.98 9.46
C LEU A 257 -17.09 -0.54 9.28
N GLU A 258 -18.03 -1.17 9.99
CA GLU A 258 -19.44 -0.84 9.90
C GLU A 258 -19.70 0.62 10.26
N ASN A 259 -19.06 1.12 11.31
CA ASN A 259 -19.19 2.51 11.73
C ASN A 259 -18.64 3.48 10.67
N ILE A 260 -17.52 3.15 10.03
CA ILE A 260 -16.93 3.96 8.94
C ILE A 260 -17.84 3.95 7.71
N ILE A 261 -18.38 2.79 7.32
CA ILE A 261 -19.29 2.66 6.17
C ILE A 261 -20.59 3.42 6.45
N LYS A 262 -21.23 3.20 7.62
CA LYS A 262 -22.48 3.89 8.02
C LYS A 262 -22.27 5.41 8.10
N GLY A 263 -21.11 5.86 8.60
CA GLY A 263 -20.73 7.28 8.66
C GLY A 263 -20.53 7.95 7.29
N LYS A 264 -20.20 7.20 6.23
CA LYS A 264 -20.16 7.72 4.85
C LYS A 264 -21.56 7.85 4.24
N VAL A 265 -22.51 7.01 4.62
CA VAL A 265 -23.90 7.04 4.13
C VAL A 265 -24.71 8.17 4.80
N SER A 266 -24.36 8.54 6.03
CA SER A 266 -25.09 9.53 6.83
C SER A 266 -24.64 10.99 6.68
N LYS A 267 -23.63 11.28 5.86
CA LYS A 267 -23.28 12.66 5.46
C LYS A 267 -23.92 12.98 4.11
N PRO A 268 -25.12 13.62 4.07
CA PRO A 268 -25.62 14.20 2.83
C PRO A 268 -24.71 15.35 2.39
N ASN A 269 -24.55 15.47 1.07
CA ASN A 269 -23.85 16.56 0.38
C ASN A 269 -24.32 17.95 0.84
#